data_AF-A0A538IJF3-F1
#
_entry.id   AF-A0A538IJF3-F1
#
_cell.length_a   1.000
_cell.length_b   1.000
_cell.length_c   1.000
_cell.angle_alpha   90.00
_cell.angle_beta   90.00
_cell.angle_gamma   90.00
#
_symmetry.space_group_name_H-M   'P 1'
#
loop_
_entity.id
_entity.type
_entity.pdbx_description
1 polymer ?
#
loop_
_entity_poly.entity_id
_entity_poly.type
_entity_poly.pdbx_seq_one_letter_code
_entity_poly.pdbx_strand_id
1 'polypeptide(L)'
;MPLVGIGFHYDTSLGFPDALGFRAGIAHPFRPWDMERDRPADLVEVPLAVMDATLAEDRYEGLSAAAAKPRVLALLDWAAEHGGGFSILWHPERFDAASARGWDRLYFEVIDAVRERGGVCVTARELGGTAADWLAVPTA
;
A
#
# COMPACT_ATOMS: atom_id res chain seq x y z
N MET A 1 -4.83 -18.49 -10.12
CA MET A 1 -4.84 -17.53 -8.95
C MET A 1 -5.56 -18.10 -7.69
N PRO A 2 -4.85 -18.45 -6.58
CA PRO A 2 -5.44 -19.12 -5.41
C PRO A 2 -6.47 -18.32 -4.59
N LEU A 3 -6.26 -17.02 -4.40
CA LEU A 3 -7.12 -16.17 -3.55
C LEU A 3 -8.55 -16.03 -4.09
N VAL A 4 -8.68 -15.93 -5.42
CA VAL A 4 -9.98 -15.92 -6.12
C VAL A 4 -10.77 -17.19 -5.82
N GLY A 5 -10.09 -18.35 -5.82
CA GLY A 5 -10.73 -19.66 -5.63
C GLY A 5 -11.30 -19.88 -4.23
N ILE A 6 -10.93 -19.05 -3.26
CA ILE A 6 -11.40 -19.13 -1.87
C ILE A 6 -12.22 -17.89 -1.45
N GLY A 7 -12.63 -17.04 -2.40
CA GLY A 7 -13.59 -15.96 -2.17
C GLY A 7 -13.02 -14.62 -1.73
N PHE A 8 -11.72 -14.37 -1.89
CA PHE A 8 -11.18 -13.01 -1.70
C PHE A 8 -11.49 -12.13 -2.92
N HIS A 9 -11.83 -10.86 -2.64
CA HIS A 9 -12.15 -9.86 -3.66
C HIS A 9 -11.01 -8.87 -3.91
N TYR A 10 -10.07 -8.75 -2.97
CA TYR A 10 -8.88 -7.94 -3.12
C TYR A 10 -7.66 -8.57 -2.44
N ASP A 11 -6.48 -8.16 -2.88
CA ASP A 11 -5.19 -8.46 -2.25
C ASP A 11 -4.37 -7.17 -2.13
N THR A 12 -3.49 -7.13 -1.12
CA THR A 12 -2.57 -6.00 -0.88
C THR A 12 -1.15 -6.51 -0.64
N SER A 13 -0.81 -7.68 -1.18
CA SER A 13 0.45 -8.36 -0.89
C SER A 13 1.56 -7.99 -1.87
N LEU A 14 1.23 -7.39 -3.03
CA LEU A 14 2.21 -7.08 -4.05
C LEU A 14 2.97 -5.78 -3.72
N GLY A 15 4.07 -5.94 -2.99
CA GLY A 15 5.01 -4.88 -2.66
C GLY A 15 6.46 -5.35 -2.69
N PHE A 16 7.40 -4.40 -2.54
CA PHE A 16 8.79 -4.74 -2.31
C PHE A 16 9.04 -4.99 -0.81
N PRO A 17 9.77 -6.05 -0.44
CA PRO A 17 10.19 -6.22 0.95
C PRO A 17 11.26 -5.20 1.36
N ASP A 18 12.07 -4.75 0.40
CA ASP A 18 13.34 -4.03 0.59
C ASP A 18 13.38 -2.64 -0.07
N ALA A 19 12.27 -2.16 -0.63
CA ALA A 19 12.18 -0.84 -1.24
C ALA A 19 10.79 -0.20 -1.09
N LEU A 20 10.76 1.14 -1.19
CA LEU A 20 9.52 1.90 -1.37
C LEU A 20 9.03 1.84 -2.83
N GLY A 21 7.72 1.99 -3.00
CA GLY A 21 7.08 2.17 -4.29
C GLY A 21 6.39 0.91 -4.81
N PHE A 22 6.08 0.92 -6.11
CA PHE A 22 5.12 0.00 -6.70
C PHE A 22 5.80 -1.16 -7.41
N ARG A 23 5.65 -2.38 -6.88
CA ARG A 23 6.28 -3.59 -7.46
C ARG A 23 5.88 -3.88 -8.91
N ALA A 24 4.63 -3.61 -9.27
CA ALA A 24 4.13 -3.74 -10.64
C ALA A 24 4.39 -2.51 -11.51
N GLY A 25 5.00 -1.44 -10.98
CA GLY A 25 5.08 -0.15 -11.65
C GLY A 25 3.74 0.57 -11.81
N ILE A 26 2.69 0.12 -11.10
CA ILE A 26 1.32 0.64 -11.18
C ILE A 26 0.97 1.24 -9.81
N ALA A 27 0.67 2.54 -9.80
CA ALA A 27 0.36 3.31 -8.59
C ALA A 27 -1.15 3.36 -8.24
N HIS A 28 -1.94 2.47 -8.82
CA HIS A 28 -3.40 2.41 -8.68
C HIS A 28 -3.85 0.95 -8.54
N PRO A 29 -5.04 0.69 -7.98
CA PRO A 29 -5.61 -0.64 -7.98
C PRO A 29 -5.75 -1.20 -9.40
N PHE A 30 -5.45 -2.48 -9.58
CA PHE A 30 -5.47 -3.14 -10.88
C PHE A 30 -5.87 -4.60 -10.77
N ARG A 31 -6.11 -5.25 -11.91
CA ARG A 31 -6.38 -6.70 -11.96
C ARG A 31 -5.09 -7.42 -12.37
N PRO A 32 -4.49 -8.26 -11.50
CA PRO A 32 -3.34 -9.06 -11.91
C PRO A 32 -3.74 -10.04 -13.01
N TRP A 33 -2.80 -10.42 -13.88
CA TRP A 33 -3.07 -11.40 -14.92
C TRP A 33 -3.09 -12.82 -14.34
N ASP A 34 -4.16 -13.58 -14.62
CA ASP A 34 -4.24 -14.99 -14.27
C ASP A 34 -3.74 -15.85 -15.44
N MET A 35 -2.47 -16.27 -15.36
CA MET A 35 -1.80 -17.06 -16.41
C MET A 35 -2.52 -18.39 -16.70
N GLU A 36 -3.22 -18.97 -15.72
CA GLU A 36 -3.92 -20.26 -15.90
C GLU A 36 -5.21 -20.11 -16.74
N ARG A 37 -5.88 -18.95 -16.61
CA ARG A 37 -7.14 -18.65 -17.29
C ARG A 37 -6.97 -17.74 -18.50
N ASP A 38 -5.74 -17.28 -18.74
CA ASP A 38 -5.35 -16.34 -19.78
C ASP A 38 -6.25 -15.08 -19.84
N ARG A 39 -6.52 -14.50 -18.67
CA ARG A 39 -7.35 -13.30 -18.52
C ARG A 39 -7.01 -12.54 -17.23
N PRO A 40 -7.42 -11.27 -17.08
CA PRO A 40 -7.33 -10.58 -15.80
C PRO A 40 -8.10 -11.34 -14.71
N ALA A 41 -7.50 -11.45 -13.52
CA ALA A 41 -8.10 -12.13 -12.38
C ALA A 41 -9.40 -11.46 -11.94
N ASP A 42 -10.30 -12.23 -11.33
CA ASP A 42 -11.53 -11.71 -10.69
C ASP A 42 -11.19 -11.24 -9.26
N LEU A 43 -10.14 -10.43 -9.15
CA LEU A 43 -9.52 -9.92 -7.92
C LEU A 43 -8.94 -8.54 -8.21
N VAL A 44 -9.04 -7.62 -7.25
CA VAL A 44 -8.31 -6.35 -7.28
C VAL A 44 -7.03 -6.45 -6.48
N GLU A 45 -5.88 -6.16 -7.08
CA GLU A 45 -4.65 -5.86 -6.35
C GLU A 45 -4.62 -4.37 -5.99
N VAL A 46 -4.52 -4.06 -4.70
CA VAL A 46 -4.20 -2.71 -4.21
C VAL A 46 -2.71 -2.67 -3.90
N PRO A 47 -1.89 -1.99 -4.71
CA PRO A 47 -0.44 -2.08 -4.60
C PRO A 47 0.06 -1.64 -3.22
N LEU A 48 0.99 -2.39 -2.64
CA LEU A 48 1.64 -2.05 -1.38
C LEU A 48 2.88 -1.19 -1.65
N ALA A 49 2.83 0.08 -1.26
CA ALA A 49 3.86 1.07 -1.62
C ALA A 49 4.83 1.40 -0.49
N VAL A 50 4.40 1.23 0.77
CA VAL A 50 5.19 1.58 1.96
C VAL A 50 5.02 0.48 3.00
N MET A 51 6.12 0.04 3.59
CA MET A 51 6.10 -0.85 4.75
C MET A 51 7.11 -0.33 5.78
N ASP A 52 6.67 -0.18 7.03
CA ASP A 52 7.54 0.28 8.13
C ASP A 52 8.76 -0.63 8.31
N ALA A 53 8.59 -1.96 8.17
CA ALA A 53 9.68 -2.92 8.27
C ALA A 53 10.76 -2.69 7.20
N THR A 54 10.38 -2.41 5.94
CA THR A 54 11.31 -2.07 4.86
C THR A 54 12.20 -0.89 5.23
N LEU A 55 11.60 0.13 5.84
CA LEU A 55 12.30 1.36 6.20
C LEU A 55 13.15 1.17 7.46
N ALA A 56 12.66 0.44 8.46
CA ALA A 56 13.21 0.43 9.81
C ALA A 56 14.21 -0.69 10.09
N GLU A 57 14.08 -1.84 9.43
CA GLU A 57 14.88 -3.02 9.79
C GLU A 57 16.26 -2.99 9.13
N ASP A 58 17.31 -3.33 9.89
CA ASP A 58 18.71 -3.33 9.43
C ASP A 58 18.96 -4.29 8.24
N ARG A 59 18.15 -5.33 8.09
CA ARG A 59 18.23 -6.25 6.94
C ARG A 59 17.69 -5.64 5.63
N TYR A 60 17.01 -4.50 5.71
CA TYR A 60 16.51 -3.71 4.59
C TYR A 60 17.21 -2.35 4.61
N GLU A 61 16.49 -1.25 4.84
CA GLU A 61 17.09 0.09 4.74
C GLU A 61 17.69 0.61 6.06
N GLY A 62 17.31 0.06 7.22
CA GLY A 62 17.88 0.44 8.53
C GLY A 62 17.76 1.94 8.87
N LEU A 63 16.74 2.63 8.37
CA LEU A 63 16.55 4.06 8.58
C LEU A 63 15.96 4.35 9.97
N SER A 64 16.23 5.57 10.45
CA SER A 64 15.41 6.15 11.52
C SER A 64 14.09 6.69 10.96
N ALA A 65 13.06 6.81 11.80
CA ALA A 65 11.79 7.43 11.40
C ALA A 65 11.99 8.85 10.81
N ALA A 66 12.93 9.62 11.38
CA ALA A 66 13.27 10.95 10.87
C ALA A 66 13.88 10.93 9.46
N ALA A 67 14.72 9.92 9.15
CA ALA A 67 15.30 9.75 7.82
C ALA A 67 14.31 9.15 6.80
N ALA A 68 13.38 8.31 7.26
CA ALA A 68 12.34 7.71 6.44
C ALA A 68 11.25 8.71 6.03
N LYS A 69 10.89 9.64 6.93
CA LYS A 69 9.87 10.67 6.71
C LYS A 69 9.94 11.37 5.35
N PRO A 70 11.05 12.02 4.94
CA PRO A 70 11.10 12.73 3.67
C PRO A 70 10.87 11.81 2.46
N ARG A 71 11.20 10.52 2.55
CA ARG A 71 11.00 9.56 1.46
C ARG A 71 9.53 9.19 1.30
N VAL A 72 8.83 8.95 2.42
CA VAL A 72 7.39 8.68 2.40
C VAL A 72 6.64 9.92 1.93
N LEU A 73 7.00 11.11 2.42
CA LEU A 73 6.37 12.36 1.98
C LEU A 73 6.58 12.63 0.48
N ALA A 74 7.77 12.37 -0.07
CA ALA A 74 8.02 12.51 -1.50
C ALA A 74 7.13 11.56 -2.35
N LEU A 75 6.86 10.34 -1.87
CA LEU A 75 5.91 9.44 -2.52
C LEU A 75 4.49 10.01 -2.48
N LEU A 76 4.07 10.61 -1.36
CA LEU A 76 2.76 11.27 -1.26
C LEU A 76 2.66 12.52 -2.14
N ASP A 77 3.73 13.32 -2.24
CA ASP A 77 3.81 14.47 -3.14
C ASP A 77 3.64 14.04 -4.59
N TRP A 78 4.37 12.99 -5.00
CA TRP A 78 4.23 12.40 -6.32
C TRP A 78 2.80 11.90 -6.58
N ALA A 79 2.18 11.22 -5.62
CA ALA A 79 0.81 10.71 -5.76
C ALA A 79 -0.23 11.84 -5.81
N ALA A 80 -0.01 12.95 -5.10
CA ALA A 80 -0.89 14.11 -5.17
C ALA A 80 -0.84 14.80 -6.55
N GLU A 81 0.33 14.81 -7.20
CA GLU A 81 0.52 15.38 -8.52
C GLU A 81 -0.01 14.47 -9.65
N HIS A 82 0.22 13.16 -9.54
CA HIS A 82 -0.03 12.21 -10.64
C HIS A 82 -1.28 11.33 -10.44
N GLY A 83 -1.89 11.39 -9.26
CA GLY A 83 -2.90 10.44 -8.81
C GLY A 83 -2.29 9.15 -8.27
N GLY A 84 -2.94 8.56 -7.27
CA GLY A 84 -2.54 7.27 -6.73
C GLY A 84 -3.60 6.66 -5.82
N GLY A 85 -3.59 5.33 -5.73
CA GLY A 85 -4.39 4.54 -4.81
C GLY A 85 -3.63 3.30 -4.40
N PHE A 86 -3.07 3.31 -3.20
CA PHE A 86 -2.17 2.26 -2.72
C PHE A 86 -2.32 2.05 -1.21
N SER A 87 -1.83 0.91 -0.76
CA SER A 87 -1.78 0.56 0.66
C SER A 87 -0.43 0.92 1.28
N ILE A 88 -0.45 1.15 2.58
CA ILE A 88 0.73 1.21 3.45
C ILE A 88 0.58 0.13 4.53
N LEU A 89 1.69 -0.49 4.92
CA LEU A 89 1.73 -1.49 5.98
C LEU A 89 2.52 -0.94 7.15
N TRP A 90 1.91 -0.96 8.33
CA TRP A 90 2.52 -0.51 9.57
C TRP A 90 2.33 -1.55 10.67
N HIS A 91 3.40 -2.13 11.18
CA HIS A 91 3.31 -3.17 12.20
C HIS A 91 2.89 -2.58 13.57
N PRO A 92 2.01 -3.27 14.33
CA PRO A 92 1.57 -2.81 15.64
C PRO A 92 2.71 -2.58 16.66
N GLU A 93 3.81 -3.33 16.53
CA GLU A 93 5.01 -3.16 17.37
C GLU A 93 5.57 -1.73 17.30
N ARG A 94 5.33 -1.00 16.21
CA ARG A 94 5.76 0.41 16.09
C ARG A 94 5.01 1.38 17.00
N PHE A 95 3.96 0.92 17.68
CA PHE A 95 3.20 1.74 18.63
C PHE A 95 3.50 1.37 20.09
N ASP A 96 4.31 0.34 20.35
CA ASP A 96 4.76 0.04 21.71
C ASP A 96 5.86 1.03 22.13
N ALA A 97 5.79 1.52 23.37
CA ALA A 97 6.69 2.57 23.85
C ALA A 97 8.18 2.18 23.79
N ALA A 98 8.52 0.89 23.90
CA ALA A 98 9.91 0.42 23.87
C ALA A 98 10.48 0.38 22.44
N SER A 99 9.64 0.15 21.44
CA SER A 99 10.02 -0.02 20.02
C SER A 99 9.59 1.13 19.12
N ALA A 100 8.78 2.06 19.62
CA ALA A 100 8.17 3.13 18.84
C ALA A 100 9.21 3.95 18.08
N ARG A 101 10.26 4.45 18.76
CA ARG A 101 11.40 5.16 18.14
C ARG A 101 11.01 6.23 17.10
N GLY A 102 9.83 6.84 17.23
CA GLY A 102 9.28 7.84 16.31
C GLY A 102 8.43 7.30 15.16
N TRP A 103 8.35 5.98 14.96
CA TRP A 103 7.49 5.33 13.96
C TRP A 103 6.00 5.46 14.25
N ASP A 104 5.63 5.48 15.53
CA ASP A 104 4.30 5.80 16.03
C ASP A 104 3.84 7.18 15.54
N ARG A 105 4.71 8.20 15.71
CA ARG A 105 4.44 9.57 15.29
C ARG A 105 4.42 9.70 13.78
N LEU A 106 5.39 9.09 13.10
CA LEU A 106 5.47 9.12 11.64
C LEU A 106 4.20 8.55 11.00
N TYR A 107 3.61 7.49 11.56
CA TYR A 107 2.33 6.97 11.06
C TYR A 107 1.22 8.03 11.03
N PHE A 108 1.03 8.77 12.13
CA PHE A 108 0.03 9.84 12.19
C PHE A 108 0.40 11.01 11.28
N GLU A 109 1.67 11.39 11.21
CA GLU A 109 2.14 12.42 10.27
C GLU A 109 1.88 12.04 8.81
N VAL A 110 1.99 10.76 8.44
CA VAL A 110 1.65 10.26 7.10
C VAL A 110 0.15 10.42 6.82
N ILE A 111 -0.71 10.08 7.79
CA ILE A 111 -2.17 10.26 7.65
C ILE A 111 -2.53 11.74 7.46
N ASP A 112 -1.95 12.62 8.28
CA ASP A 112 -2.21 14.06 8.18
C ASP A 112 -1.65 14.62 6.86
N ALA A 113 -0.48 14.18 6.44
CA ALA A 113 0.12 14.56 5.15
C ALA A 113 -0.74 14.15 3.95
N VAL A 114 -1.43 13.00 3.99
CA VAL A 114 -2.41 12.60 2.96
C VAL A 114 -3.56 13.59 2.91
N ARG A 115 -4.13 13.97 4.06
CA ARG A 115 -5.27 14.91 4.14
C ARG A 115 -4.89 16.31 3.68
N GLU A 116 -3.72 16.79 4.07
CA GLU A 116 -3.19 18.10 3.65
C GLU A 116 -3.01 18.20 2.13
N ARG A 117 -2.74 17.07 1.47
CA ARG A 117 -2.63 16.97 0.00
C ARG A 117 -3.98 16.74 -0.70
N GLY A 118 -5.09 16.79 0.04
CA GLY A 118 -6.43 16.56 -0.50
C GLY A 118 -6.78 15.08 -0.74
N GLY A 119 -5.95 14.15 -0.26
CA GLY A 119 -6.22 12.72 -0.31
C GLY A 119 -7.14 12.24 0.82
N VAL A 120 -7.53 10.97 0.74
CA VAL A 120 -8.36 10.31 1.76
C VAL A 120 -7.71 9.00 2.20
N CYS A 121 -7.80 8.70 3.50
CA CYS A 121 -7.43 7.39 4.03
C CYS A 121 -8.70 6.56 4.20
N VAL A 122 -8.76 5.41 3.55
CA VAL A 122 -9.86 4.45 3.61
C VAL A 122 -9.30 3.06 3.92
N THR A 123 -10.18 2.11 4.23
CA THR A 123 -9.77 0.71 4.38
C THR A 123 -9.41 0.10 3.01
N ALA A 124 -8.55 -0.91 3.01
CA ALA A 124 -8.22 -1.65 1.78
C ALA A 124 -9.47 -2.27 1.12
N ARG A 125 -10.47 -2.68 1.93
CA ARG A 125 -11.76 -3.18 1.44
C ARG A 125 -12.52 -2.11 0.66
N GLU A 126 -12.60 -0.88 1.18
CA GLU A 126 -13.31 0.21 0.51
C GLU A 126 -12.62 0.57 -0.81
N LEU A 127 -11.30 0.78 -0.80
CA LEU A 127 -10.54 1.06 -2.02
C LEU A 127 -10.66 -0.07 -3.05
N GLY A 128 -10.51 -1.33 -2.60
CA GLY A 128 -10.66 -2.50 -3.46
C GLY A 128 -12.08 -2.64 -4.02
N GLY A 129 -13.11 -2.32 -3.24
CA GLY A 129 -14.50 -2.33 -3.67
C GLY A 129 -14.80 -1.25 -4.73
N THR A 130 -14.44 0.00 -4.46
CA THR A 130 -14.61 1.08 -5.45
C THR A 130 -13.81 0.80 -6.72
N ALA A 131 -12.62 0.20 -6.57
CA ALA A 131 -11.82 -0.21 -7.71
C ALA A 131 -12.44 -1.34 -8.53
N ALA A 132 -13.08 -2.30 -7.88
CA ALA A 132 -13.77 -3.39 -8.57
C ALA A 132 -14.85 -2.87 -9.53
N ASP A 133 -15.57 -1.81 -9.11
CA ASP A 133 -16.61 -1.17 -9.92
C ASP A 133 -16.02 -0.54 -11.20
N TRP A 134 -14.97 0.27 -11.10
CA TRP A 134 -14.38 0.92 -12.28
C TRP A 134 -13.51 -0.01 -13.13
N LEU A 135 -12.97 -1.10 -12.56
CA LEU A 135 -12.22 -2.14 -13.26
C LEU A 135 -13.13 -3.20 -13.90
N ALA A 136 -14.45 -3.06 -13.74
CA ALA A 136 -15.46 -4.01 -14.19
C ALA A 136 -15.09 -5.45 -13.81
N VAL A 137 -14.72 -5.66 -12.54
CA VAL A 137 -14.46 -7.01 -12.01
C VAL A 137 -15.78 -7.78 -12.03
N PRO A 138 -15.84 -8.99 -12.61
CA PRO A 138 -17.05 -9.79 -12.62
C PRO A 138 -17.56 -10.04 -11.19
N THR A 139 -18.82 -9.73 -10.94
CA THR A 139 -19.52 -10.16 -9.73
C THR A 139 -19.87 -11.64 -9.88
N ALA A 140 -19.51 -12.44 -8.88
CA ALA A 140 -19.89 -13.86 -8.79
C ALA A 140 -21.40 -14.04 -8.63
#